data_AF-A0A7Y3M846-F1
#
_entry.id   AF-A0A7Y3M846-F1
#
_cell.length_a   1.000
_cell.length_b   1.000
_cell.length_c   1.000
_cell.angle_alpha   90.00
_cell.angle_beta   90.00
_cell.angle_gamma   90.00
#
_symmetry.space_group_name_H-M   'P 1'
#
loop_
_entity.id
_entity.type
_entity.pdbx_description
1 polymer ?
#
loop_
_entity_poly.entity_id
_entity_poly.type
_entity_poly.pdbx_seq_one_letter_code
_entity_poly.pdbx_strand_id
1 'polypeptide(L)'
;MSTASTLHELTTLVRSYHSLIVIDSAEEERARHLVGAAANSLGISCFEWSVAQGLQFASSRETGGRGIANTHEASGVLRHLLTLQAEGVFLLKDFAPHLDDPVVRRLLREVCQAFNRTRSAVIVTGTAIALSPELESHAAYLSLELPTTEELHRTVAKLGESLLQHSDVRF
;
A
#
# COMPACT_ATOMS: atom_id res chain seq x y z
N MET A 1 -17.97 3.35 6.73
CA MET A 1 -17.91 4.20 5.52
C MET A 1 -17.79 3.30 4.29
N SER A 2 -18.38 3.66 3.14
CA SER A 2 -18.27 2.85 1.91
C SER A 2 -16.82 2.84 1.39
N THR A 3 -16.36 1.72 0.80
CA THR A 3 -15.06 1.63 0.09
C THR A 3 -14.79 2.78 -0.89
N ALA A 4 -15.83 3.34 -1.52
CA ALA A 4 -15.71 4.51 -2.40
C ALA A 4 -15.26 5.77 -1.66
N SER A 5 -15.68 5.96 -0.40
CA SER A 5 -15.27 7.08 0.44
C SER A 5 -13.79 6.98 0.80
N THR A 6 -13.33 5.80 1.20
CA THR A 6 -11.93 5.56 1.56
C THR A 6 -11.00 5.71 0.36
N LEU A 7 -11.44 5.28 -0.83
CA LEU A 7 -10.69 5.49 -2.07
C LEU A 7 -10.52 6.98 -2.37
N HIS A 8 -11.60 7.75 -2.25
CA HIS A 8 -11.56 9.19 -2.45
C HIS A 8 -10.63 9.88 -1.43
N GLU A 9 -10.69 9.46 -0.17
CA GLU A 9 -9.83 9.97 0.91
C GLU A 9 -8.36 9.68 0.63
N LEU A 10 -7.99 8.42 0.34
CA LEU A 10 -6.61 8.05 0.00
C LEU A 10 -6.10 8.84 -1.22
N THR A 11 -6.92 8.92 -2.26
CA THR A 11 -6.59 9.70 -3.48
C THR A 11 -6.35 11.17 -3.13
N THR A 12 -7.15 11.74 -2.22
CA THR A 12 -7.02 13.12 -1.76
C THR A 12 -5.74 13.34 -0.96
N LEU A 13 -5.40 12.41 -0.05
CA LEU A 13 -4.15 12.47 0.71
C LEU A 13 -2.93 12.48 -0.21
N VAL A 14 -2.87 11.56 -1.18
CA VAL A 14 -1.75 11.49 -2.15
C VAL A 14 -1.68 12.76 -3.00
N ARG A 15 -2.82 13.28 -3.47
CA ARG A 15 -2.87 14.55 -4.23
C ARG A 15 -2.45 15.77 -3.41
N SER A 16 -2.59 15.69 -2.09
CA SER A 16 -2.21 16.77 -1.17
C SER A 16 -0.77 16.60 -0.66
N TYR A 17 0.04 15.74 -1.31
CA TYR A 17 1.45 15.51 -0.99
C TYR A 17 1.70 14.96 0.41
N HIS A 18 0.73 14.21 0.98
CA HIS A 18 0.99 13.41 2.17
C HIS A 18 1.93 12.26 1.81
N SER A 19 3.18 12.37 2.24
CA SER A 19 4.27 11.46 1.86
C SER A 19 4.31 10.17 2.67
N LEU A 20 3.69 10.14 3.85
CA LEU A 20 3.53 8.96 4.68
C LEU A 20 2.05 8.76 5.03
N ILE A 21 1.52 7.59 4.69
CA ILE A 21 0.14 7.21 5.01
C ILE A 21 0.20 5.88 5.77
N VAL A 22 -0.51 5.81 6.89
CA VAL A 22 -0.61 4.60 7.72
C VAL A 22 -1.99 4.01 7.56
N ILE A 23 -2.05 2.76 7.13
CA ILE A 23 -3.28 1.98 7.07
C ILE A 23 -3.23 0.95 8.20
N ASP A 24 -3.95 1.24 9.28
CA ASP A 24 -4.11 0.29 10.40
C ASP A 24 -5.21 -0.72 10.05
N SER A 25 -4.80 -1.87 9.54
CA SER A 25 -5.73 -2.95 9.13
C SER A 25 -5.01 -4.29 9.04
N ALA A 26 -5.70 -5.33 9.51
CA ALA A 26 -5.28 -6.73 9.30
C ALA A 26 -5.65 -7.26 7.90
N GLU A 27 -6.47 -6.53 7.12
CA GLU A 27 -6.92 -6.96 5.78
C GLU A 27 -5.95 -6.49 4.69
N GLU A 28 -4.77 -7.12 4.60
CA GLU A 28 -3.73 -6.74 3.64
C GLU A 28 -4.24 -6.66 2.19
N GLU A 29 -5.04 -7.65 1.77
CA GLU A 29 -5.56 -7.74 0.40
C GLU A 29 -6.48 -6.56 0.07
N ARG A 30 -7.27 -6.10 1.04
CA ARG A 30 -8.15 -4.95 0.88
C ARG A 30 -7.36 -3.65 0.80
N ALA A 31 -6.32 -3.49 1.63
CA ALA A 31 -5.39 -2.37 1.54
C ALA A 31 -4.69 -2.34 0.17
N ARG A 32 -4.20 -3.50 -0.30
CA ARG A 32 -3.55 -3.64 -1.62
C ARG A 32 -4.49 -3.23 -2.75
N HIS A 33 -5.75 -3.68 -2.72
CA HIS A 33 -6.75 -3.30 -3.71
C HIS A 33 -7.09 -1.81 -3.68
N LEU A 34 -7.26 -1.23 -2.49
CA LEU A 34 -7.52 0.20 -2.32
C LEU A 34 -6.39 1.05 -2.90
N VAL A 35 -5.15 0.72 -2.55
CA VAL A 35 -3.95 1.43 -2.99
C VAL A 35 -3.75 1.30 -4.50
N GLY A 36 -3.95 0.10 -5.05
CA GLY A 36 -3.93 -0.12 -6.50
C GLY A 36 -4.99 0.70 -7.24
N ALA A 37 -6.21 0.78 -6.71
CA ALA A 37 -7.28 1.60 -7.28
C ALA A 37 -6.96 3.10 -7.21
N ALA A 38 -6.39 3.58 -6.10
CA ALA A 38 -5.97 4.97 -5.94
C ALA A 38 -4.85 5.33 -6.92
N ALA A 39 -3.82 4.48 -7.06
CA ALA A 39 -2.73 4.67 -8.01
C ALA A 39 -3.24 4.76 -9.45
N ASN A 40 -4.14 3.85 -9.84
CA ASN A 40 -4.77 3.84 -11.16
C ASN A 40 -5.58 5.13 -11.40
N SER A 41 -6.39 5.55 -10.42
CA SER A 41 -7.15 6.82 -10.50
C SER A 41 -6.26 8.06 -10.63
N LEU A 42 -5.02 8.00 -10.12
CA LEU A 42 -4.05 9.08 -10.18
C LEU A 42 -3.13 9.00 -11.40
N GLY A 43 -3.13 7.89 -12.13
CA GLY A 43 -2.23 7.64 -13.25
C GLY A 43 -0.76 7.51 -12.83
N ILE A 44 -0.48 7.08 -11.60
CA ILE A 44 0.88 6.90 -11.06
C ILE A 44 1.19 5.41 -10.83
N SER A 45 2.47 5.08 -10.70
CA SER A 45 2.90 3.69 -10.50
C SER A 45 2.53 3.18 -9.11
N CYS A 46 2.19 1.89 -9.01
CA CYS A 46 1.94 1.22 -7.74
C CYS A 46 2.98 0.12 -7.52
N PHE A 47 3.67 0.20 -6.39
CA PHE A 47 4.65 -0.78 -5.95
C PHE A 47 4.23 -1.40 -4.64
N GLU A 48 4.59 -2.66 -4.45
CA GLU A 48 4.43 -3.34 -3.17
C GLU A 48 5.77 -3.89 -2.71
N TRP A 49 5.95 -3.91 -1.40
CA TRP A 49 7.12 -4.43 -0.73
C TRP A 49 6.70 -5.37 0.39
N SER A 50 7.39 -6.50 0.48
CA SER A 50 7.44 -7.31 1.69
C SER A 50 8.88 -7.74 1.94
N VAL A 51 9.21 -8.07 3.17
CA VAL A 51 10.53 -8.64 3.51
C VAL A 51 10.84 -9.91 2.71
N ALA A 52 9.81 -10.68 2.35
CA ALA A 52 9.94 -11.95 1.63
C ALA A 52 10.20 -11.78 0.13
N GLN A 53 9.65 -10.74 -0.50
CA GLN A 53 9.70 -10.56 -1.96
C GLN A 53 10.53 -9.34 -2.41
N GLY A 54 10.89 -8.46 -1.48
CA GLY A 54 11.44 -7.15 -1.83
C GLY A 54 10.39 -6.28 -2.53
N LEU A 55 10.86 -5.24 -3.22
CA LEU A 55 10.04 -4.25 -3.92
C LEU A 55 9.69 -4.75 -5.34
N GLN A 56 8.42 -4.74 -5.69
CA GLN A 56 7.91 -5.15 -7.00
C GLN A 56 6.73 -4.28 -7.44
N PHE A 57 6.37 -4.35 -8.72
CA PHE A 57 5.18 -3.67 -9.24
C PHE A 57 3.90 -4.43 -8.83
N ALA A 58 2.90 -3.71 -8.31
CA ALA A 58 1.66 -4.31 -7.85
C ALA A 58 0.75 -4.82 -9.00
N SER A 59 0.98 -4.37 -10.24
CA SER A 59 0.19 -4.72 -11.42
C SER A 59 0.76 -5.87 -12.25
N SER A 60 1.90 -6.47 -11.87
CA SER A 60 2.57 -7.53 -12.64
C SER A 60 1.84 -8.88 -12.52
N ARG A 61 0.62 -8.98 -13.08
CA ARG A 61 -0.06 -10.27 -13.33
C ARG A 61 0.38 -10.95 -14.64
N GLU A 62 1.09 -10.24 -15.54
CA GLU A 62 1.34 -10.75 -16.90
C GLU A 62 2.81 -10.92 -17.30
N THR A 63 3.76 -10.39 -16.53
CA THR A 63 5.19 -10.64 -16.76
C THR A 63 5.84 -10.76 -15.41
N GLY A 64 6.39 -11.93 -15.08
CA GLY A 64 7.01 -12.24 -13.79
C GLY A 64 7.87 -11.08 -13.29
N GLY A 65 7.27 -10.28 -12.40
CA GLY A 65 7.85 -9.03 -11.95
C GLY A 65 9.21 -9.34 -11.37
N ARG A 66 10.27 -8.88 -12.03
CA ARG A 66 11.60 -9.00 -11.45
C ARG A 66 11.60 -8.11 -10.22
N GLY A 67 11.55 -8.74 -9.04
CA GLY A 67 11.78 -8.05 -7.78
C GLY A 67 13.04 -7.21 -7.89
N ILE A 68 12.97 -5.98 -7.40
CA ILE A 68 14.09 -5.05 -7.49
C ILE A 68 15.18 -5.57 -6.55
N ALA A 69 16.35 -5.84 -7.10
CA ALA A 69 17.45 -6.42 -6.35
C ALA A 69 17.83 -5.54 -5.13
N ASN A 70 18.32 -6.17 -4.07
CA ASN A 70 18.79 -5.49 -2.83
C ASN A 70 17.72 -4.68 -2.10
N THR A 71 16.45 -5.01 -2.28
CA THR A 71 15.35 -4.36 -1.56
C THR A 71 14.73 -5.22 -0.47
N HIS A 72 15.17 -6.48 -0.24
CA HIS A 72 14.60 -7.34 0.82
C HIS A 72 14.81 -6.78 2.23
N GLU A 73 15.87 -6.01 2.45
CA GLU A 73 16.09 -5.30 3.71
C GLU A 73 15.31 -3.98 3.73
N ALA A 74 14.72 -3.64 4.88
CA ALA A 74 13.97 -2.41 5.08
C ALA A 74 14.78 -1.15 4.75
N SER A 75 16.06 -1.11 5.14
CA SER A 75 16.95 -0.01 4.77
C SER A 75 17.24 0.02 3.26
N GLY A 76 17.35 -1.15 2.63
CA GLY A 76 17.59 -1.32 1.20
C GLY A 76 16.46 -0.77 0.34
N VAL A 77 15.20 -1.10 0.68
CA VAL A 77 14.04 -0.52 -0.02
C VAL A 77 13.99 1.00 0.13
N LEU A 78 14.18 1.55 1.33
CA LEU A 78 14.13 3.00 1.54
C LEU A 78 15.23 3.74 0.78
N ARG A 79 16.46 3.19 0.75
CA ARG A 79 17.54 3.73 -0.09
C ARG A 79 17.18 3.69 -1.56
N HIS A 80 16.55 2.61 -2.02
CA HIS A 80 16.08 2.52 -3.40
C HIS A 80 15.03 3.59 -3.70
N LEU A 81 14.05 3.82 -2.81
CA LEU A 81 13.03 4.86 -2.97
C LEU A 81 13.64 6.26 -3.13
N LEU A 82 14.71 6.57 -2.40
CA LEU A 82 15.44 7.84 -2.52
C LEU A 82 16.11 8.04 -3.89
N THR A 83 16.34 6.98 -4.67
CA THR A 83 16.91 7.07 -6.01
C THR A 83 15.86 7.23 -7.12
N LEU A 84 14.58 7.05 -6.81
CA LEU A 84 13.52 7.09 -7.79
C LEU A 84 13.21 8.54 -8.21
N GLN A 85 13.06 8.74 -9.51
CA GLN A 85 12.61 10.01 -10.09
C GLN A 85 11.13 9.97 -10.52
N ALA A 86 10.48 8.82 -10.38
CA ALA A 86 9.11 8.60 -10.83
C ALA A 86 8.08 8.84 -9.70
N GLU A 87 6.89 9.29 -10.09
CA GLU A 87 5.74 9.37 -9.18
C GLU A 87 5.15 7.98 -8.94
N GLY A 88 4.87 7.65 -7.68
CA GLY A 88 4.27 6.38 -7.33
C GLY A 88 3.87 6.23 -5.87
N VAL A 89 2.98 5.27 -5.63
CA VAL A 89 2.65 4.81 -4.29
C VAL A 89 3.40 3.52 -3.98
N PHE A 90 3.93 3.45 -2.76
CA PHE A 90 4.78 2.35 -2.31
C PHE A 90 4.14 1.70 -1.08
N LEU A 91 3.53 0.55 -1.27
CA LEU A 91 2.88 -0.22 -0.22
C LEU A 91 3.91 -1.07 0.53
N LEU A 92 4.30 -0.65 1.74
CA LEU A 92 5.22 -1.37 2.60
C LEU A 92 4.44 -2.21 3.62
N LYS A 93 4.38 -3.51 3.37
CA LYS A 93 3.66 -4.47 4.21
C LYS A 93 4.48 -4.83 5.43
N ASP A 94 3.83 -4.89 6.59
CA ASP A 94 4.44 -5.25 7.88
C ASP A 94 5.72 -4.45 8.20
N PHE A 95 5.75 -3.18 7.80
CA PHE A 95 6.98 -2.38 7.90
C PHE A 95 7.27 -1.89 9.33
N ALA A 96 6.26 -1.83 10.20
CA ALA A 96 6.34 -1.20 11.52
C ALA A 96 7.46 -1.76 12.42
N PRO A 97 7.69 -3.08 12.54
CA PRO A 97 8.78 -3.62 13.36
C PRO A 97 10.18 -3.15 12.91
N HIS A 98 10.36 -2.78 11.64
CA HIS A 98 11.63 -2.28 11.15
C HIS A 98 11.93 -0.84 11.60
N LEU A 99 10.94 -0.11 12.10
CA LEU A 99 11.09 1.29 12.54
C LEU A 99 11.78 1.43 13.90
N ASP A 100 12.01 0.32 14.62
CA ASP A 100 12.83 0.30 15.84
C ASP A 100 14.29 0.66 15.53
N ASP A 101 14.78 0.29 14.35
CA ASP A 101 16.11 0.65 13.87
C ASP A 101 16.20 2.16 13.58
N PRO A 102 17.09 2.92 14.26
CA PRO A 102 17.25 4.35 14.04
C PRO A 102 17.67 4.69 12.60
N VAL A 103 18.37 3.82 11.90
CA VAL A 103 18.76 4.02 10.50
C VAL A 103 17.55 3.94 9.59
N VAL A 104 16.70 2.91 9.75
CA VAL A 104 15.47 2.76 8.97
C VAL A 104 14.53 3.94 9.23
N ARG A 105 14.34 4.32 10.50
CA ARG A 105 13.53 5.47 10.89
C ARG A 105 14.03 6.78 10.29
N ARG A 106 15.36 7.00 10.25
CA ARG A 106 15.96 8.18 9.62
C ARG A 106 15.76 8.16 8.10
N LEU A 107 16.00 7.03 7.45
CA LEU A 107 15.80 6.87 6.01
C LEU A 107 14.35 7.09 5.59
N LEU A 108 13.38 6.58 6.36
CA LEU A 108 11.97 6.79 6.06
C LEU A 108 11.62 8.28 6.10
N ARG A 109 12.16 9.03 7.06
CA ARG A 109 11.97 10.49 7.12
C ARG A 109 12.57 11.18 5.89
N GLU A 110 13.74 10.77 5.44
CA GLU A 110 14.36 11.31 4.23
C GLU A 110 13.50 11.03 3.00
N VAL A 111 12.93 9.82 2.90
CA VAL A 111 11.94 9.48 1.85
C VAL A 111 10.72 10.39 1.94
N CYS A 112 10.15 10.58 3.14
CA CYS A 112 9.00 11.47 3.32
C CYS A 112 9.30 12.90 2.86
N GLN A 113 10.47 13.42 3.23
CA GLN A 113 10.91 14.76 2.82
C GLN A 113 11.10 14.89 1.31
N ALA A 114 11.68 13.87 0.66
CA ALA A 114 11.81 13.83 -0.79
C ALA A 114 10.43 13.81 -1.47
N PHE A 115 9.49 13.06 -0.90
CA PHE A 115 8.16 12.88 -1.46
C PHE A 115 7.23 14.09 -1.27
N ASN A 116 7.50 15.00 -0.33
CA ASN A 116 6.70 16.22 -0.13
C ASN A 116 6.61 17.13 -1.37
N ARG A 117 7.44 16.93 -2.40
CA ARG A 117 7.47 17.71 -3.66
C ARG A 117 7.03 16.92 -4.89
N THR A 118 6.68 15.65 -4.71
CA THR A 118 6.28 14.72 -5.78
C THR A 118 4.94 14.09 -5.43
N ARG A 119 4.13 13.68 -6.39
CA ARG A 119 2.89 12.94 -6.08
C ARG A 119 3.19 11.47 -5.74
N SER A 120 4.08 11.27 -4.78
CA SER A 120 4.54 9.98 -4.29
C SER A 120 4.22 9.84 -2.82
N ALA A 121 3.85 8.63 -2.40
CA ALA A 121 3.54 8.35 -1.01
C ALA A 121 4.05 6.96 -0.61
N VAL A 122 4.61 6.87 0.60
CA VAL A 122 4.84 5.60 1.28
C VAL A 122 3.60 5.27 2.08
N ILE A 123 3.08 4.06 1.87
CA ILE A 123 1.91 3.56 2.57
C ILE A 123 2.36 2.38 3.43
N VAL A 124 2.30 2.53 4.74
CA VAL A 124 2.63 1.45 5.68
C VAL A 124 1.35 0.74 6.09
N THR A 125 1.32 -0.59 5.98
CA THR A 125 0.22 -1.42 6.47
C THR A 125 0.66 -2.26 7.65
N GLY A 126 -0.29 -2.58 8.52
CA GLY A 126 -0.06 -3.40 9.71
C GLY A 126 -1.15 -3.15 10.74
N THR A 127 -0.99 -3.74 11.92
CA THR A 127 -1.90 -3.54 13.05
C THR A 127 -1.19 -2.79 14.17
N ALA A 128 -1.89 -1.86 14.81
CA ALA A 128 -1.39 -1.12 15.98
C ALA A 128 -0.01 -0.46 15.74
N ILE A 129 0.13 0.23 14.60
CA ILE A 129 1.38 0.87 14.19
C ILE A 129 1.65 2.10 15.07
N ALA A 130 2.62 1.98 15.98
CA ALA A 130 3.13 3.10 16.76
C ALA A 130 4.33 3.73 16.03
N LEU A 131 4.16 4.96 15.54
CA LEU A 131 5.24 5.73 14.94
C LEU A 131 5.97 6.54 16.01
N SER A 132 7.27 6.81 15.81
CA SER A 132 7.96 7.79 16.65
C SER A 132 7.42 9.21 16.38
N PRO A 133 7.43 10.14 17.35
CA PRO A 133 6.82 11.50 17.22
C PRO A 133 7.30 12.27 15.99
N GLU A 134 8.56 12.03 15.69
CA GLU A 134 9.30 12.43 14.53
C GLU A 134 8.67 12.07 13.16
N LEU A 135 8.14 10.86 13.01
CA LEU A 135 7.45 10.37 11.83
C LEU A 135 5.95 10.71 11.86
N GLU A 136 5.35 10.77 13.05
CA GLU A 136 3.94 11.16 13.23
C GLU A 136 3.62 12.50 12.56
N SER A 137 4.54 13.47 12.65
CA SER A 137 4.39 14.78 11.98
C SER A 137 4.26 14.72 10.44
N HIS A 138 4.66 13.62 9.81
CA HIS A 138 4.56 13.39 8.37
C HIS A 138 3.43 12.42 8.01
N ALA A 139 2.88 11.70 9.00
CA ALA A 139 1.94 10.61 8.79
C ALA A 139 0.50 11.11 8.74
N ALA A 140 -0.25 10.64 7.74
CA ALA A 140 -1.70 10.65 7.74
C ALA A 140 -2.22 9.24 8.05
N TYR A 141 -3.18 9.13 8.97
CA TYR A 141 -3.79 7.84 9.32
C TYR A 141 -5.07 7.64 8.51
N LEU A 142 -5.19 6.46 7.91
CA LEU A 142 -6.35 6.03 7.14
C LEU A 142 -6.89 4.74 7.75
N SER A 143 -8.15 4.76 8.20
CA SER A 143 -8.80 3.59 8.78
C SER A 143 -9.56 2.80 7.71
N LEU A 144 -9.31 1.49 7.64
CA LEU A 144 -10.14 0.56 6.90
C LEU A 144 -11.22 0.01 7.85
N GLU A 145 -12.36 0.69 7.93
CA GLU A 145 -13.52 0.13 8.66
C GLU A 145 -13.98 -1.19 8.02
N LEU A 146 -14.45 -2.13 8.85
CA LEU A 146 -15.03 -3.41 8.42
C LEU A 146 -16.01 -3.22 7.25
N PRO A 147 -15.97 -4.11 6.23
CA PRO A 147 -16.86 -3.99 5.08
C PRO A 147 -18.31 -3.97 5.57
N THR A 148 -19.11 -3.07 5.02
CA THR A 148 -20.53 -2.99 5.38
C THR A 148 -21.25 -4.28 4.94
N THR A 149 -22.40 -4.60 5.54
CA THR A 149 -23.19 -5.81 5.20
C THR A 149 -23.44 -5.95 3.69
N GLU A 150 -23.58 -4.83 2.97
CA GLU A 150 -23.69 -4.75 1.50
C GLU A 150 -22.44 -5.26 0.75
N GLU A 151 -21.23 -4.95 1.25
CA GLU A 151 -19.96 -5.38 0.65
C GLU A 151 -19.70 -6.88 0.92
N LEU A 152 -20.15 -7.39 2.07
CA LEU A 152 -20.21 -8.83 2.33
C LEU A 152 -21.14 -9.54 1.35
N HIS A 153 -22.34 -9.01 1.13
CA HIS A 153 -23.28 -9.59 0.16
C HIS A 153 -22.73 -9.61 -1.27
N ARG A 154 -22.02 -8.57 -1.72
CA ARG A 154 -21.34 -8.59 -3.04
C ARG A 154 -20.24 -9.63 -3.13
N THR A 155 -19.49 -9.86 -2.06
CA THR A 155 -18.41 -10.86 -2.04
C THR A 155 -18.98 -12.27 -2.09
N VAL A 156 -20.05 -12.53 -1.32
CA VAL A 156 -20.80 -13.79 -1.39
C VAL A 156 -21.45 -13.99 -2.77
N ALA A 157 -22.02 -12.94 -3.37
CA ALA A 157 -22.59 -13.01 -4.71
C ALA A 157 -21.54 -13.35 -5.78
N LYS A 158 -20.36 -12.72 -5.73
CA LYS A 158 -19.24 -13.02 -6.63
C LYS A 158 -18.72 -14.46 -6.47
N LEU A 159 -18.69 -14.99 -5.25
CA LEU A 159 -18.33 -16.38 -4.99
C LEU A 159 -19.42 -17.34 -5.51
N GLY A 160 -20.70 -17.00 -5.35
CA GLY A 160 -21.82 -17.75 -5.91
C GLY A 160 -21.78 -17.81 -7.44
N GLU A 161 -21.49 -16.70 -8.10
CA GLU A 161 -21.36 -16.64 -9.57
C GLU A 161 -20.14 -17.44 -10.07
N SER A 162 -19.02 -17.41 -9.35
CA SER A 162 -17.82 -18.19 -9.70
C SER A 162 -18.01 -19.70 -9.53
N LEU A 163 -18.81 -20.12 -8.54
CA LEU A 163 -19.21 -21.51 -8.35
C LEU A 163 -20.23 -21.98 -9.40
N LEU A 164 -21.13 -21.10 -9.84
CA LEU A 164 -22.04 -21.41 -10.94
C LEU A 164 -21.30 -21.52 -12.28
N GLN A 165 -20.27 -20.70 -12.53
CA GLN A 165 -19.44 -20.82 -13.73
C GLN A 165 -18.52 -22.06 -13.75
N HIS A 166 -18.14 -22.60 -12.59
CA HIS A 166 -17.35 -23.83 -12.49
C HIS A 166 -18.20 -25.10 -12.38
N SER A 167 -19.51 -25.01 -12.14
CA SER A 167 -20.42 -26.16 -12.08
C SER A 167 -20.96 -26.62 -13.44
N ASP A 168 -20.58 -25.96 -14.54
CA ASP A 168 -20.91 -26.35 -15.92
C ASP A 168 -19.77 -27.08 -16.65
N VAL A 169 -18.70 -27.45 -15.93
CA VAL A 169 -17.57 -28.21 -16.50
C VAL A 169 -17.29 -29.44 -15.65
N ARG A 170 -18.13 -30.48 -15.80
CA ARG A 170 -17.73 -31.81 -16.33
C ARG A 170 -18.74 -32.94 -16.03
N PHE A 171 -19.22 -33.50 -17.14
CA PHE A 171 -19.55 -34.90 -17.48
C PHE A 171 -20.65 -35.65 -16.72
#